data_AF-A0A971EXE0-F1
#
_entry.id   AF-A0A971EXE0-F1
#
_cell.length_a   1.000
_cell.length_b   1.000
_cell.length_c   1.000
_cell.angle_alpha   90.00
_cell.angle_beta   90.00
_cell.angle_gamma   90.00
#
_symmetry.space_group_name_H-M   'P 1'
#
loop_
_entity.id
_entity.type
_entity.pdbx_description
1 polymer ?
#
loop_
_entity_poly.entity_id
_entity_poly.type
_entity_poly.pdbx_seq_one_letter_code
_entity_poly.pdbx_strand_id
1 'polypeptide(L)'
;NLKRLCRMARAWRDKNNVAISGILIDVLAYNFISTWEHRDKSYLYYDWMSRDFFKYLSERDRNQSLWKVMGSGRYISRTGYFESKASAAYTLSKEAIEKEKEYPNTAKSKWREIYGTKFPS
;
A
#
# COMPACT_ATOMS: atom_id res chain seq x y z
N ASN A 1 -10.82 7.95 -1.76
CA ASN A 1 -9.61 7.28 -1.26
C ASN A 1 -9.10 6.14 -2.14
N LEU A 2 -9.95 5.23 -2.66
CA LEU A 2 -9.52 4.08 -3.49
C LEU A 2 -8.63 4.40 -4.69
N LYS A 3 -9.07 5.28 -5.60
CA LYS A 3 -8.28 5.64 -6.80
C LYS A 3 -6.88 6.14 -6.47
N ARG A 4 -6.71 6.85 -5.34
CA ARG A 4 -5.43 7.40 -4.89
C ARG A 4 -4.56 6.30 -4.28
N LEU A 5 -5.12 5.46 -3.41
CA LEU A 5 -4.42 4.30 -2.86
C LEU A 5 -3.88 3.39 -3.97
N CYS A 6 -4.69 3.08 -4.99
CA CYS A 6 -4.23 2.30 -6.14
C CYS A 6 -3.03 2.94 -6.85
N ARG A 7 -3.04 4.26 -7.06
CA ARG A 7 -1.91 4.98 -7.68
C ARG A 7 -0.66 4.93 -6.82
N MET A 8 -0.78 5.16 -5.51
CA MET A 8 0.34 5.09 -4.56
C MET A 8 0.91 3.68 -4.48
N ALA A 9 0.06 2.66 -4.37
CA ALA A 9 0.48 1.27 -4.33
C ALA A 9 1.20 0.83 -5.63
N ARG A 10 0.76 1.31 -6.80
CA ARG A 10 1.49 1.08 -8.05
C ARG A 10 2.85 1.78 -8.07
N ALA A 11 2.96 3.00 -7.55
CA ALA A 11 4.24 3.69 -7.40
C ALA A 11 5.19 2.91 -6.48
N TRP A 12 4.68 2.37 -5.37
CA TRP A 12 5.45 1.49 -4.49
C TRP A 12 5.92 0.22 -5.20
N ARG A 13 5.02 -0.45 -5.94
CA ARG A 13 5.35 -1.63 -6.73
C ARG A 13 6.48 -1.35 -7.70
N ASP A 14 6.38 -0.26 -8.46
CA ASP A 14 7.34 0.11 -9.49
C ASP A 14 8.69 0.48 -8.87
N LYS A 15 8.68 1.26 -7.78
CA LYS A 15 9.89 1.66 -7.04
C LYS A 15 10.63 0.48 -6.43
N ASN A 16 9.89 -0.49 -5.87
CA ASN A 16 10.45 -1.60 -5.12
C ASN A 16 10.51 -2.90 -5.93
N ASN A 17 10.20 -2.86 -7.23
CA ASN A 17 10.12 -4.01 -8.13
C ASN A 17 9.34 -5.19 -7.52
N VAL A 18 8.12 -4.92 -7.04
CA VAL A 18 7.30 -5.91 -6.32
C VAL A 18 6.58 -6.81 -7.33
N ALA A 19 6.63 -8.12 -7.13
CA ALA A 19 6.02 -9.12 -8.00
C ALA A 19 4.49 -9.25 -7.79
N ILE A 20 3.77 -8.14 -7.96
CA ILE A 20 2.31 -8.07 -7.84
C ILE A 20 1.71 -7.32 -9.04
N SER A 21 0.70 -7.89 -9.67
CA SER A 21 0.05 -7.26 -10.83
C SER A 21 -0.74 -6.01 -10.42
N GLY A 22 -0.86 -5.04 -11.33
CA GLY A 22 -1.60 -3.80 -11.06
C GLY A 22 -3.07 -4.04 -10.74
N ILE A 23 -3.68 -5.05 -11.37
CA ILE A 23 -5.06 -5.43 -11.11
C ILE A 23 -5.22 -6.13 -9.75
N LEU A 24 -4.24 -6.94 -9.31
CA LEU A 24 -4.25 -7.52 -7.97
C LEU A 24 -4.12 -6.45 -6.88
N ILE A 25 -3.29 -5.43 -7.11
CA ILE A 25 -3.25 -4.24 -6.24
C ILE A 25 -4.65 -3.61 -6.12
N ASP A 26 -5.37 -3.44 -7.23
CA ASP A 26 -6.68 -2.79 -7.22
C ASP A 26 -7.72 -3.61 -6.43
N VAL A 27 -7.72 -4.93 -6.61
CA VAL A 27 -8.59 -5.84 -5.85
C VAL A 27 -8.27 -5.78 -4.36
N LEU A 28 -6.98 -5.84 -3.99
CA LEU A 28 -6.56 -5.77 -2.60
C LEU A 28 -6.86 -4.41 -1.97
N ALA A 29 -6.68 -3.32 -2.71
CA ALA A 29 -7.00 -1.96 -2.25
C ALA A 29 -8.50 -1.77 -2.07
N TYR A 30 -9.33 -2.34 -2.96
CA TYR A 30 -10.78 -2.35 -2.80
C TYR A 30 -11.20 -3.10 -1.54
N ASN A 31 -10.69 -4.33 -1.36
CA ASN A 31 -11.00 -5.15 -0.18
C ASN A 31 -10.58 -4.43 1.10
N PHE A 32 -9.36 -3.87 1.14
CA PHE A 32 -8.88 -3.09 2.28
C PHE A 32 -9.78 -1.90 2.60
N ILE A 33 -10.10 -1.06 1.61
CA ILE A 33 -10.93 0.14 1.85
C ILE A 33 -12.36 -0.23 2.29
N SER A 34 -12.88 -1.36 1.82
CA SER A 34 -14.19 -1.83 2.25
C SER A 34 -14.24 -2.16 3.75
N THR A 35 -13.12 -2.62 4.32
CA THR A 35 -12.98 -3.00 5.74
C THR A 35 -12.28 -1.96 6.61
N TRP A 36 -11.73 -0.89 6.03
CA TRP A 36 -10.95 0.10 6.78
C TRP A 36 -11.86 1.09 7.50
N GLU A 37 -11.79 1.13 8.83
CA GLU A 37 -12.64 1.92 9.72
C GLU A 37 -12.57 3.44 9.48
N HIS A 38 -11.54 3.91 8.79
CA HIS A 38 -11.32 5.33 8.52
C HIS A 38 -11.56 5.70 7.05
N ARG A 39 -12.29 4.85 6.31
CA ARG A 39 -12.63 5.08 4.89
C ARG A 39 -13.29 6.43 4.61
N ASP A 40 -14.07 6.93 5.56
CA ASP A 40 -14.83 8.18 5.47
C ASP A 40 -14.06 9.40 6.04
N LYS A 41 -12.85 9.17 6.61
CA LYS A 41 -12.02 10.26 7.12
C LYS A 41 -11.31 11.00 5.98
N SER A 42 -11.10 12.30 6.22
CA SER A 42 -10.50 13.27 5.28
C SER A 42 -9.04 12.95 4.92
N TYR A 43 -8.51 13.70 3.96
CA TYR A 43 -7.16 13.63 3.37
C TYR A 43 -5.99 13.60 4.35
N LEU A 44 -6.20 14.03 5.60
CA LEU A 44 -5.20 14.09 6.66
C LEU A 44 -4.65 12.72 7.10
N TYR A 45 -5.21 11.61 6.60
CA TYR A 45 -4.85 10.25 7.03
C TYR A 45 -4.15 9.44 5.94
N TYR A 46 -3.52 10.06 4.93
CA TYR A 46 -2.84 9.28 3.89
C TYR A 46 -1.64 8.48 4.38
N ASP A 47 -0.92 8.99 5.38
CA ASP A 47 0.19 8.29 6.03
C ASP A 47 -0.33 7.04 6.75
N TRP A 48 -1.42 7.21 7.50
CA TRP A 48 -2.09 6.14 8.24
C TRP A 48 -2.72 5.09 7.31
N MET A 49 -3.37 5.53 6.23
CA MET A 49 -3.94 4.65 5.20
C MET A 49 -2.84 3.83 4.53
N SER A 50 -1.71 4.45 4.21
CA SER A 50 -0.57 3.78 3.58
C SER A 50 0.03 2.74 4.51
N ARG A 51 0.27 3.13 5.78
CA ARG A 51 0.73 2.23 6.84
C ARG A 51 -0.18 1.01 6.99
N ASP A 52 -1.48 1.24 7.18
CA ASP A 52 -2.44 0.16 7.43
C ASP A 52 -2.62 -0.73 6.20
N PHE A 53 -2.56 -0.15 4.99
CA PHE A 53 -2.60 -0.93 3.76
C PHE A 53 -1.37 -1.84 3.63
N PHE A 54 -0.16 -1.36 3.92
CA PHE A 54 1.04 -2.19 3.89
C PHE A 54 1.01 -3.28 4.95
N LYS A 55 0.47 -2.99 6.15
CA LYS A 55 0.21 -4.01 7.17
C LYS A 55 -0.73 -5.10 6.63
N TYR A 56 -1.88 -4.70 6.09
CA TYR A 56 -2.86 -5.61 5.49
C TYR A 56 -2.24 -6.50 4.39
N LEU A 57 -1.39 -5.94 3.53
CA LEU A 57 -0.67 -6.69 2.49
C LEU A 57 0.34 -7.66 3.08
N SER A 58 1.08 -7.27 4.12
CA SER A 58 2.10 -8.11 4.76
C SER A 58 1.51 -9.33 5.48
N GLU A 59 0.25 -9.22 5.91
CA GLU A 59 -0.51 -10.26 6.62
C GLU A 59 -1.35 -11.12 5.67
N ARG A 60 -1.20 -11.00 4.34
CA ARG A 60 -1.87 -11.91 3.40
C ARG A 60 -1.29 -13.32 3.53
N ASP A 61 -2.17 -14.32 3.45
CA ASP A 61 -1.74 -15.72 3.43
C ASP A 61 -0.90 -15.99 2.18
N ARG A 62 0.31 -16.54 2.39
CA ARG A 62 1.23 -16.89 1.32
C ARG A 62 0.71 -18.04 0.46
N ASN A 63 -0.12 -18.90 1.03
CA ASN A 63 -0.75 -20.03 0.32
C ASN A 63 -1.93 -19.58 -0.54
N GLN A 64 -2.52 -18.41 -0.24
CA GLN A 64 -3.56 -17.84 -1.09
C GLN A 64 -2.96 -17.39 -2.42
N SER A 65 -3.48 -17.95 -3.52
CA SER A 65 -3.00 -17.67 -4.88
C SER A 65 -4.02 -16.96 -5.76
N LEU A 66 -5.29 -16.87 -5.34
CA LEU A 66 -6.40 -16.35 -6.14
C LEU A 66 -7.24 -15.32 -5.36
N TRP A 67 -7.67 -14.27 -6.05
CA TRP A 67 -8.58 -13.25 -5.54
C TRP A 67 -9.72 -13.01 -6.53
N LYS A 68 -10.95 -12.98 -6.01
CA LYS A 68 -12.14 -12.68 -6.80
C LYS A 68 -12.26 -11.17 -7.04
N VAL A 69 -12.47 -10.78 -8.30
CA VAL A 69 -12.73 -9.41 -8.71
C VAL A 69 -14.20 -9.10 -8.49
N MET A 70 -14.48 -8.03 -7.76
CA MET A 70 -15.84 -7.54 -7.52
C MET A 70 -16.49 -7.07 -8.83
N GLY A 71 -17.77 -7.39 -9.02
CA GLY A 71 -18.55 -7.03 -10.22
C GLY A 71 -18.37 -7.99 -11.40
N SER A 72 -17.14 -8.31 -11.80
CA SER A 72 -16.91 -9.16 -12.99
C SER A 72 -16.94 -10.67 -12.72
N GLY A 73 -16.81 -11.10 -11.46
CA GLY A 73 -16.75 -12.51 -11.07
C GLY A 73 -15.46 -13.24 -11.48
N ARG A 74 -14.53 -12.56 -12.15
CA ARG A 74 -13.23 -13.11 -12.56
C ARG A 74 -12.31 -13.33 -11.37
N TYR A 75 -11.33 -14.21 -11.52
CA TYR A 75 -10.26 -14.40 -10.55
C TYR A 75 -8.93 -13.87 -11.10
N ILE A 76 -8.14 -13.28 -10.21
CA ILE A 76 -6.77 -12.83 -10.48
C ILE A 76 -5.83 -13.69 -9.65
N SER A 77 -4.83 -14.27 -10.31
CA SER A 77 -3.75 -15.00 -9.65
C SER A 77 -2.64 -14.07 -9.19
N ARG A 78 -1.94 -14.46 -8.12
CA ARG A 78 -0.66 -13.82 -7.77
C ARG A 78 0.41 -14.15 -8.80
N THR A 79 1.30 -13.19 -9.03
CA THR A 79 2.48 -13.32 -9.88
C THR A 79 3.75 -13.64 -9.10
N GLY A 80 3.74 -13.42 -7.78
CA GLY A 80 4.89 -13.66 -6.91
C GLY A 80 4.60 -13.25 -5.47
N TYR A 81 5.65 -13.19 -4.66
CA TYR A 81 5.58 -12.80 -3.25
C TYR A 81 5.73 -11.29 -3.08
N PHE A 82 4.83 -10.69 -2.29
CA PHE A 82 4.80 -9.25 -2.03
C PHE A 82 4.79 -8.94 -0.53
N GLU A 83 4.56 -9.93 0.33
CA GLU A 83 4.35 -9.82 1.76
C GLU A 83 5.60 -9.27 2.47
N SER A 84 6.79 -9.75 2.12
CA SER A 84 8.05 -9.28 2.71
C SER A 84 8.33 -7.80 2.36
N LYS A 85 8.13 -7.42 1.10
CA LYS A 85 8.28 -6.03 0.65
C LYS A 85 7.20 -5.13 1.27
N ALA A 86 6.00 -5.64 1.46
CA ALA A 86 4.93 -4.93 2.15
C ALA A 86 5.28 -4.73 3.63
N SER A 87 5.86 -5.72 4.31
CA SER A 87 6.33 -5.59 5.69
C SER A 87 7.42 -4.53 5.82
N ALA A 88 8.37 -4.46 4.87
CA ALA A 88 9.39 -3.42 4.85
C ALA A 88 8.76 -2.02 4.68
N ALA A 89 7.81 -1.87 3.75
CA ALA A 89 7.09 -0.62 3.54
C ALA A 89 6.25 -0.22 4.76
N TYR A 90 5.67 -1.18 5.48
CA TYR A 90 4.98 -0.92 6.75
C TYR A 90 5.93 -0.36 7.81
N THR A 91 7.10 -0.95 8.00
CA THR A 91 8.11 -0.42 8.94
C THR A 91 8.54 0.99 8.56
N LEU A 92 8.87 1.24 7.29
CA LEU A 92 9.24 2.56 6.80
C LEU A 92 8.12 3.60 7.00
N SER A 93 6.86 3.21 6.80
CA SER A 93 5.72 4.11 7.01
C SER A 93 5.55 4.51 8.47
N LYS A 94 5.80 3.59 9.42
CA LYS A 94 5.78 3.93 10.86
C LYS A 94 6.88 4.91 11.21
N GLU A 95 8.10 4.65 10.74
CA GLU A 95 9.24 5.57 10.94
C GLU A 95 8.96 6.95 10.34
N ALA A 96 8.33 7.02 9.17
CA ALA A 96 7.98 8.27 8.53
C ALA A 96 6.98 9.08 9.38
N ILE A 97 5.92 8.43 9.86
CA ILE A 97 4.88 9.06 10.71
C ILE A 97 5.48 9.56 12.03
N GLU A 98 6.34 8.77 12.68
CA GLU A 98 6.99 9.15 13.92
C GLU A 98 7.86 10.40 13.75
N LYS A 99 8.61 10.46 12.65
CA LYS A 99 9.50 11.58 12.33
C LYS A 99 8.79 12.80 11.75
N GLU A 100 7.51 12.72 11.42
CA GLU A 100 6.80 13.79 10.72
C GLU A 100 6.74 15.10 11.53
N LYS A 101 6.65 15.00 12.87
CA LYS A 101 6.57 16.17 13.76
C LYS A 101 7.93 16.82 14.00
N GLU A 102 8.97 16.02 14.22
CA GLU A 102 10.29 16.49 14.65
C GLU A 102 11.27 16.67 13.49
N TYR A 103 11.17 15.83 12.46
CA TYR A 103 12.08 15.81 11.32
C TYR A 103 11.33 15.63 9.99
N PRO A 104 10.56 16.64 9.52
CA PRO A 104 9.72 16.53 8.33
C PRO A 104 10.49 16.10 7.06
N ASN A 105 11.72 16.58 6.87
CA ASN A 105 12.55 16.20 5.73
C ASN A 105 12.93 14.71 5.76
N THR A 106 13.20 14.18 6.95
CA THR A 106 13.50 12.75 7.14
C THR A 106 12.26 11.90 6.89
N ALA A 107 11.08 12.34 7.35
CA ALA A 107 9.81 11.68 7.06
C ALA A 107 9.55 11.60 5.55
N LYS A 108 9.76 12.70 4.81
CA LYS A 108 9.63 12.72 3.35
C LYS A 108 10.63 11.79 2.66
N SER A 109 11.88 11.73 3.14
CA SER A 109 12.88 10.80 2.60
C SER A 109 12.39 9.35 2.72
N LYS A 110 11.83 8.97 3.88
CA LYS A 110 11.25 7.64 4.11
C LYS A 110 10.08 7.35 3.18
N TRP A 111 9.21 8.33 2.94
CA TRP A 111 8.13 8.18 1.95
C TRP A 111 8.66 8.03 0.51
N ARG A 112 9.79 8.66 0.16
CA ARG A 112 10.45 8.46 -1.14
C ARG A 112 11.13 7.10 -1.27
N GLU A 113 11.57 6.48 -0.18
CA GLU A 113 12.02 5.08 -0.21
C GLU A 113 10.85 4.15 -0.61
N ILE A 114 9.65 4.43 -0.13
CA ILE A 114 8.43 3.67 -0.45
C ILE A 114 7.94 3.97 -1.88
N TYR A 115 7.69 5.24 -2.22
CA TYR A 115 6.97 5.64 -3.44
C TYR A 115 7.85 6.18 -4.57
N GLY A 116 9.15 6.34 -4.30
CA GLY A 116 10.11 6.88 -5.26
C GLY A 116 10.10 8.41 -5.34
N THR A 117 10.85 8.92 -6.31
CA THR A 117 11.12 10.36 -6.48
C THR A 117 9.91 11.17 -6.92
N LYS A 118 8.80 10.51 -7.29
CA LYS A 118 7.52 11.16 -7.57
C LYS A 118 6.81 11.67 -6.31
N PHE A 119 7.18 11.17 -5.14
CA PHE A 119 6.71 11.73 -3.88
C PHE A 119 7.41 13.09 -3.63
N PRO A 120 6.69 14.14 -3.19
CA PRO A 120 7.26 15.48 -3.00
C PRO A 120 8.49 15.51 -2.07
N SER A 121 9.36 16.50 -2.30
CA SER A 121 10.52 16.82 -1.44
C SER A 121 10.14 17.69 -0.26
#